data_AF-A0A6V7T5Z4-F1
#
_entry.id   AF-A0A6V7T5Z4-F1
#
_cell.length_a   1.000
_cell.length_b   1.000
_cell.length_c   1.000
_cell.angle_alpha   90.00
_cell.angle_beta   90.00
_cell.angle_gamma   90.00
#
_symmetry.space_group_name_H-M   'P 1'
#
loop_
_entity.id
_entity.type
_entity.pdbx_description
1 polymer ?
#
loop_
_entity_poly.entity_id
_entity_poly.type
_entity_poly.pdbx_seq_one_letter_code
_entity_poly.pdbx_strand_id
1 'polypeptide(L)'
;MSIYGNIGLYEKIRGTVFRRRISGPTPLYKTPLRFIWSIFYFVDIFLLYFFVISFLISIIFQHECYESFSIILYTSANLVLSFFIDFLLLIKGDEVISEEEIVASILLTIFFCTAKVIINVFTMYLFFIKYGIIIHTTNTAISKRCNTFFVKSVLINYSILNYFSLGETFLEFILTIFSIIHLKLQVQSYETII
;
A
#
# COMPACT_ATOMS: atom_id res chain seq x y z
N MET A 1 -10.39 19.85 12.29
CA MET A 1 -9.96 21.23 12.58
C MET A 1 -9.16 21.70 11.37
N SER A 2 -9.75 22.60 10.60
CA SER A 2 -9.43 22.78 9.18
C SER A 2 -8.23 23.67 8.92
N ILE A 3 -7.45 23.32 7.89
CA ILE A 3 -6.43 24.16 7.24
C ILE A 3 -7.00 25.52 6.77
N TYR A 4 -8.33 25.67 6.72
CA TYR A 4 -9.04 26.94 6.46
C TYR A 4 -8.92 28.02 7.56
N GLY A 5 -8.29 27.75 8.71
CA GLY A 5 -8.22 28.72 9.81
C GLY A 5 -7.32 29.94 9.54
N ASN A 6 -6.50 29.92 8.49
CA ASN A 6 -5.54 30.98 8.21
C ASN A 6 -5.56 31.39 6.74
N ILE A 7 -6.64 32.09 6.36
CA ILE A 7 -6.96 32.57 5.00
C ILE A 7 -5.77 33.30 4.36
N GLY A 8 -5.01 34.08 5.13
CA GLY A 8 -3.85 34.82 4.62
C GLY A 8 -2.64 33.95 4.26
N LEU A 9 -2.45 32.79 4.91
CA LEU A 9 -1.39 31.83 4.55
C LEU A 9 -1.79 31.06 3.29
N TYR A 10 -3.07 30.70 3.21
CA TYR A 10 -3.69 30.03 2.07
C TYR A 10 -3.60 30.88 0.80
N GLU A 11 -3.97 32.16 0.85
CA GLU A 11 -3.84 33.07 -0.30
C GLU A 11 -2.39 33.27 -0.72
N LYS A 12 -1.45 33.31 0.23
CA LYS A 12 -0.02 33.47 -0.07
C LYS A 12 0.55 32.27 -0.82
N ILE A 13 0.22 31.06 -0.38
CA ILE A 13 0.65 29.81 -1.04
C ILE A 13 -0.03 29.66 -2.40
N ARG A 14 -1.32 30.01 -2.50
CA ARG A 14 -2.07 30.00 -3.75
C ARG A 14 -1.46 30.96 -4.78
N GLY A 15 -1.15 32.19 -4.38
CA GLY A 15 -0.57 33.21 -5.26
C GLY A 15 0.88 32.93 -5.69
N THR A 16 1.65 32.20 -4.90
CA THR A 16 3.04 31.82 -5.26
C THR A 16 3.10 30.59 -6.15
N VAL A 17 2.18 29.63 -5.98
CA VAL A 17 2.20 28.37 -6.74
C VAL A 17 1.34 28.48 -8.02
N PHE A 18 0.22 29.20 -7.99
CA PHE A 18 -0.76 29.23 -9.08
C PHE A 18 -0.95 30.65 -9.62
N ARG A 19 0.05 31.18 -10.33
CA ARG A 19 -0.12 32.46 -11.05
C ARG A 19 -0.84 32.20 -12.38
N ARG A 20 -2.17 32.28 -12.38
CA ARG A 20 -2.97 32.16 -13.62
C ARG A 20 -2.60 33.27 -14.61
N ARG A 21 -2.25 32.89 -15.84
CA ARG A 21 -2.04 33.83 -16.95
C ARG A 21 -3.34 34.24 -17.65
N ILE A 22 -4.40 33.42 -17.54
CA ILE A 22 -5.65 33.62 -18.29
C ILE A 22 -6.86 33.33 -17.38
N SER A 23 -7.85 34.21 -17.43
CA SER A 23 -9.17 34.07 -16.81
C SER A 23 -10.07 33.17 -17.67
N GLY A 24 -10.09 31.88 -17.36
CA GLY A 24 -10.98 30.89 -17.99
C GLY A 24 -11.48 29.86 -16.97
N PRO A 25 -12.50 29.05 -17.33
CA PRO A 25 -12.99 27.98 -16.47
C PRO A 25 -11.86 26.98 -16.17
N THR A 26 -11.84 26.45 -14.94
CA THR A 26 -10.87 25.44 -14.49
C THR A 26 -10.87 24.24 -15.44
N PRO A 27 -9.71 23.87 -16.03
CA PRO A 27 -9.64 22.66 -16.85
C PRO A 27 -10.01 21.43 -16.03
N LEU A 28 -10.89 20.59 -16.59
CA LEU A 28 -11.32 19.32 -16.02
C LEU A 28 -10.23 18.27 -16.29
N TYR A 29 -9.37 18.00 -15.30
CA TYR A 29 -8.33 16.98 -15.41
C TYR A 29 -8.91 15.58 -15.15
N LYS A 30 -8.93 14.72 -16.18
CA LYS A 30 -9.22 13.30 -16.01
C LYS A 30 -7.97 12.60 -15.47
N THR A 31 -8.05 12.06 -14.25
CA THR A 31 -6.93 11.31 -13.68
C THR A 31 -7.08 9.81 -13.99
N PRO A 32 -6.09 9.15 -14.61
CA PRO A 32 -6.12 7.69 -14.84
C PRO A 32 -5.97 6.88 -13.53
N LEU A 33 -5.66 7.57 -12.42
CA LEU A 33 -5.38 7.03 -11.10
C LEU A 33 -6.49 6.09 -10.61
N ARG A 34 -7.77 6.43 -10.78
CA ARG A 34 -8.91 5.60 -10.30
C ARG A 34 -8.89 4.17 -10.86
N PHE A 35 -8.57 4.02 -12.14
CA PHE A 35 -8.49 2.69 -12.77
C PHE A 35 -7.32 1.89 -12.25
N ILE A 36 -6.18 2.55 -12.00
CA ILE A 36 -4.98 1.93 -11.44
C ILE A 36 -5.25 1.41 -10.03
N TRP A 37 -5.82 2.24 -9.14
CA TRP A 37 -6.16 1.81 -7.77
C TRP A 37 -7.18 0.69 -7.72
N SER A 38 -8.13 0.64 -8.67
CA SER A 38 -9.09 -0.46 -8.74
C SER A 38 -8.41 -1.80 -8.98
N ILE A 39 -7.35 -1.84 -9.79
CA ILE A 39 -6.60 -3.07 -10.07
C ILE A 39 -5.92 -3.56 -8.79
N PHE A 40 -5.22 -2.67 -8.08
CA PHE A 40 -4.52 -3.01 -6.83
C PHE A 40 -5.48 -3.48 -5.73
N TYR A 41 -6.60 -2.78 -5.58
CA TYR A 41 -7.67 -3.21 -4.67
C TYR A 41 -8.17 -4.64 -4.95
N PHE A 42 -8.34 -5.02 -6.22
CA PHE A 42 -8.73 -6.40 -6.57
C PHE A 42 -7.61 -7.41 -6.32
N VAL A 43 -6.34 -7.03 -6.53
CA VAL A 43 -5.18 -7.85 -6.19
C VAL A 43 -5.13 -8.11 -4.69
N ASP A 44 -5.38 -7.10 -3.86
CA ASP A 44 -5.43 -7.23 -2.41
C ASP A 44 -6.54 -8.17 -1.94
N ILE A 45 -7.74 -8.08 -2.53
CA ILE A 45 -8.83 -9.04 -2.28
C ILE A 45 -8.38 -10.46 -2.63
N PHE A 46 -7.73 -10.64 -3.77
CA PHE A 46 -7.22 -11.95 -4.20
C PHE A 46 -6.20 -12.49 -3.20
N LEU A 47 -5.23 -11.68 -2.75
CA LEU A 47 -4.25 -12.09 -1.75
C LEU A 47 -4.89 -12.44 -0.40
N LEU A 48 -5.87 -11.65 0.06
CA LEU A 48 -6.64 -11.96 1.27
C LEU A 48 -7.37 -13.30 1.15
N TYR A 49 -7.93 -13.62 0.00
CA TYR A 49 -8.59 -14.91 -0.23
C TYR A 49 -7.62 -16.09 -0.09
N PHE A 50 -6.45 -16.01 -0.73
CA PHE A 50 -5.40 -17.02 -0.58
C PHE A 50 -4.89 -17.12 0.85
N PHE A 51 -4.76 -15.98 1.54
CA PHE A 51 -4.42 -15.95 2.95
C PHE A 51 -5.45 -16.67 3.82
N VAL A 52 -6.75 -16.43 3.63
CA VAL A 52 -7.81 -17.08 4.42
C VAL A 52 -7.78 -18.61 4.25
N ILE A 53 -7.62 -19.10 3.02
CA ILE A 53 -7.47 -20.54 2.77
C ILE A 53 -6.22 -21.08 3.48
N SER A 54 -5.09 -20.39 3.34
CA SER A 54 -3.82 -20.77 3.96
C SER A 54 -3.91 -20.76 5.49
N PHE A 55 -4.67 -19.83 6.06
CA PHE A 55 -4.92 -19.71 7.48
C PHE A 55 -5.79 -20.85 8.00
N LEU A 56 -6.86 -21.20 7.30
CA LEU A 56 -7.71 -22.35 7.66
C LEU A 56 -6.92 -23.66 7.66
N ILE A 57 -6.08 -23.85 6.65
CA ILE A 57 -5.14 -24.99 6.58
C ILE A 57 -4.20 -24.95 7.79
N SER A 58 -3.65 -23.78 8.12
CA SER A 58 -2.75 -23.63 9.26
C SER A 58 -3.41 -23.85 10.63
N ILE A 59 -4.71 -23.58 10.80
CA ILE A 59 -5.46 -23.88 12.03
C ILE A 59 -5.55 -25.39 12.25
N ILE A 60 -5.80 -26.16 11.20
CA ILE A 60 -5.84 -27.63 11.28
C ILE A 60 -4.49 -28.19 11.76
N PHE A 61 -3.39 -27.50 11.43
CA PHE A 61 -2.02 -27.89 11.80
C PHE A 61 -1.47 -27.15 13.03
N GLN A 62 -2.28 -26.36 13.73
CA GLN A 62 -1.86 -25.45 14.81
C GLN A 62 -1.19 -26.17 16.00
N HIS A 63 -1.43 -27.47 16.15
CA HIS A 63 -0.80 -28.28 17.19
C HIS A 63 0.69 -28.56 16.95
N GLU A 64 1.20 -28.38 15.73
CA GLU A 64 2.59 -28.77 15.41
C GLU A 64 3.61 -27.70 15.77
N CYS A 65 3.37 -26.41 15.48
CA CYS A 65 4.38 -25.35 15.68
C CYS A 65 3.74 -23.98 16.01
N TYR A 66 3.63 -23.66 17.30
CA TYR A 66 3.09 -22.37 17.77
C TYR A 66 3.93 -21.17 17.34
N GLU A 67 5.24 -21.33 17.23
CA GLU A 67 6.19 -20.28 16.87
C GLU A 67 5.89 -19.68 15.48
N SER A 68 5.29 -20.48 14.58
CA SER A 68 4.83 -20.03 13.26
C SER A 68 3.66 -19.03 13.32
N PHE A 69 2.87 -19.03 14.40
CA PHE A 69 1.69 -18.17 14.52
C PHE A 69 2.03 -16.67 14.48
N SER A 70 3.21 -16.30 14.99
CA SER A 70 3.69 -14.91 14.89
C SER A 70 3.83 -14.46 13.44
N ILE A 71 4.33 -15.32 12.56
CA ILE A 71 4.48 -15.05 11.13
C ILE A 71 3.12 -14.88 10.46
N ILE A 72 2.15 -15.72 10.81
CA ILE A 72 0.78 -15.65 10.31
C ILE A 72 0.15 -14.31 10.67
N LEU A 73 0.30 -13.87 11.92
CA LEU A 73 -0.27 -12.62 12.43
C LEU A 73 0.34 -11.39 11.76
N TYR A 74 1.66 -11.36 11.55
CA TYR A 74 2.29 -10.26 10.82
C TYR A 74 1.84 -10.23 9.36
N THR A 75 1.74 -11.39 8.71
CA THR A 75 1.24 -11.50 7.33
C THR A 75 -0.20 -11.01 7.23
N SER A 76 -1.07 -11.38 8.18
CA SER A 76 -2.46 -10.92 8.21
C SER A 76 -2.56 -9.41 8.40
N ALA A 77 -1.78 -8.85 9.34
CA ALA A 77 -1.77 -7.42 9.59
C ALA A 77 -1.33 -6.65 8.34
N ASN A 78 -0.30 -7.14 7.64
CA ASN A 78 0.20 -6.54 6.42
C ASN A 78 -0.85 -6.52 5.30
N LEU A 79 -1.45 -7.68 4.99
CA LEU A 79 -2.47 -7.77 3.94
C LEU A 79 -3.72 -6.93 4.24
N VAL A 80 -4.17 -6.92 5.50
CA VAL A 80 -5.32 -6.12 5.91
C VAL A 80 -5.01 -4.62 5.82
N LEU A 81 -3.82 -4.19 6.24
CA LEU A 81 -3.41 -2.79 6.14
C LEU A 81 -3.24 -2.34 4.69
N SER A 82 -2.63 -3.15 3.82
CA SER A 82 -2.55 -2.90 2.38
C SER A 82 -3.96 -2.71 1.80
N PHE A 83 -4.87 -3.65 2.08
CA PHE A 83 -6.26 -3.57 1.60
C PHE A 83 -6.96 -2.28 2.04
N PHE A 84 -6.78 -1.86 3.29
CA PHE A 84 -7.38 -0.62 3.78
C PHE A 84 -6.78 0.62 3.12
N ILE A 85 -5.48 0.63 2.86
CA ILE A 85 -4.82 1.74 2.16
C ILE A 85 -5.39 1.86 0.74
N ASP A 86 -5.48 0.76 0.01
CA ASP A 86 -5.97 0.76 -1.38
C ASP A 86 -7.45 1.13 -1.45
N PHE A 87 -8.24 0.63 -0.50
CA PHE A 87 -9.64 1.02 -0.35
C PHE A 87 -9.81 2.52 -0.13
N LEU A 88 -8.99 3.12 0.74
CA LEU A 88 -9.02 4.57 1.01
C LEU A 88 -8.64 5.38 -0.24
N LEU A 89 -7.66 4.92 -1.01
CA LEU A 89 -7.25 5.54 -2.27
C LEU A 89 -8.32 5.40 -3.36
N LEU A 90 -9.04 4.28 -3.38
CA LEU A 90 -10.13 4.01 -4.32
C LEU A 90 -11.35 4.90 -4.08
N ILE A 91 -11.81 5.07 -2.84
CA ILE A 91 -12.99 5.89 -2.50
C ILE A 91 -12.76 7.36 -2.82
N LYS A 92 -11.53 7.84 -2.73
CA LYS A 92 -11.19 9.26 -2.94
C LYS A 92 -11.10 9.67 -4.41
N GLY A 93 -11.24 8.74 -5.35
CA GLY A 93 -11.14 9.01 -6.79
C GLY A 93 -12.39 9.68 -7.37
N ASP A 94 -12.64 10.95 -7.05
CA ASP A 94 -13.62 11.75 -7.78
C ASP A 94 -13.11 12.11 -9.19
N GLU A 95 -14.00 12.08 -10.19
CA GLU A 95 -13.67 12.29 -11.61
C GLU A 95 -13.34 13.75 -11.97
N VAL A 96 -13.64 14.69 -11.07
CA VAL A 96 -13.52 16.13 -11.30
C VAL A 96 -12.98 16.78 -10.04
N ILE A 97 -11.76 17.31 -10.11
CA ILE A 97 -11.05 17.81 -8.94
C ILE A 97 -10.52 19.22 -9.24
N SER A 98 -10.72 20.17 -8.33
CA SER A 98 -10.12 21.50 -8.42
C SER A 98 -8.58 21.43 -8.25
N GLU A 99 -7.83 22.40 -8.78
CA GLU A 99 -6.34 22.41 -8.72
C GLU A 99 -5.77 22.18 -7.30
N GLU A 100 -6.44 22.69 -6.26
CA GLU A 100 -6.02 22.56 -4.86
C GLU A 100 -6.31 21.17 -4.28
N GLU A 101 -7.45 20.60 -4.63
CA GLU A 101 -7.80 19.23 -4.26
C GLU A 101 -6.90 18.21 -5.00
N ILE A 102 -6.41 18.53 -6.20
CA ILE A 102 -5.43 17.72 -6.94
C ILE A 102 -4.12 17.62 -6.14
N VAL A 103 -3.58 18.75 -5.65
CA VAL A 103 -2.33 18.75 -4.86
C VAL A 103 -2.51 17.99 -3.54
N ALA A 104 -3.61 18.24 -2.83
CA ALA A 104 -3.91 17.53 -1.58
C ALA A 104 -4.14 16.03 -1.82
N SER A 105 -4.72 15.65 -2.96
CA SER A 105 -4.89 14.26 -3.36
C SER A 105 -3.55 13.59 -3.62
N ILE A 106 -2.69 14.19 -4.45
CA ILE A 106 -1.35 13.68 -4.76
C ILE A 106 -0.50 13.49 -3.50
N LEU A 107 -0.47 14.49 -2.61
CA LEU A 107 0.30 14.40 -1.36
C LEU A 107 -0.18 13.25 -0.47
N LEU A 108 -1.51 13.10 -0.35
CA LEU A 108 -2.09 12.01 0.43
C LEU A 108 -1.79 10.64 -0.20
N THR A 109 -1.87 10.54 -1.53
CA THR A 109 -1.53 9.33 -2.27
C THR A 109 -0.06 8.94 -2.06
N ILE A 110 0.87 9.89 -2.20
CA ILE A 110 2.30 9.64 -1.94
C ILE A 110 2.50 9.19 -0.49
N PHE A 111 1.85 9.83 0.48
CA PHE A 111 1.95 9.48 1.88
C PHE A 111 1.48 8.04 2.14
N PHE A 112 0.31 7.67 1.63
CA PHE A 112 -0.25 6.34 1.82
C PHE A 112 0.57 5.25 1.11
N CYS A 113 1.01 5.45 -0.12
CA CYS A 113 1.89 4.51 -0.80
C CYS A 113 3.22 4.35 -0.06
N THR A 114 3.79 5.44 0.46
CA THR A 114 5.03 5.38 1.25
C THR A 114 4.82 4.61 2.55
N ALA A 115 3.71 4.84 3.24
CA ALA A 115 3.35 4.07 4.43
C ALA A 115 3.19 2.57 4.11
N LYS A 116 2.52 2.23 3.00
CA LYS A 116 2.35 0.84 2.52
C LYS A 116 3.71 0.18 2.23
N VAL A 117 4.64 0.88 1.58
CA VAL A 117 6.02 0.39 1.36
C VAL A 117 6.72 0.10 2.69
N ILE A 118 6.68 1.04 3.63
CA ILE A 118 7.33 0.88 4.95
C ILE A 118 6.75 -0.33 5.70
N ILE A 119 5.43 -0.48 5.73
CA ILE A 119 4.75 -1.59 6.41
C ILE A 119 5.13 -2.94 5.77
N ASN A 120 5.12 -3.04 4.44
CA ASN A 120 5.50 -4.27 3.74
C ASN A 120 6.97 -4.65 3.98
N VAL A 121 7.89 -3.68 3.89
CA VAL A 121 9.32 -3.91 4.15
C VAL A 121 9.56 -4.34 5.60
N PHE A 122 8.90 -3.68 6.56
CA PHE A 122 9.00 -4.02 7.97
C PHE A 122 8.44 -5.42 8.26
N THR A 123 7.32 -5.78 7.66
CA THR A 123 6.72 -7.12 7.76
C THR A 123 7.68 -8.18 7.22
N MET A 124 8.26 -7.95 6.04
CA MET A 124 9.23 -8.86 5.43
C MET A 124 10.47 -9.03 6.29
N TYR A 125 10.97 -7.95 6.89
CA TYR A 125 12.09 -8.02 7.82
C TYR A 125 11.79 -8.90 9.04
N LEU A 126 10.64 -8.68 9.69
CA LEU A 126 10.20 -9.51 10.82
C LEU A 126 9.96 -10.96 10.41
N PHE A 127 9.41 -11.19 9.21
CA PHE A 127 9.22 -12.52 8.64
C PHE A 127 10.56 -13.27 8.58
N PHE A 128 11.61 -12.68 8.00
CA PHE A 128 12.92 -13.33 7.90
C PHE A 128 13.53 -13.67 9.26
N ILE A 129 13.42 -12.75 10.22
CA ILE A 129 13.92 -13.01 11.58
C ILE A 129 13.22 -14.23 12.18
N LYS A 130 11.88 -14.24 12.16
CA LYS A 130 11.10 -15.33 12.76
C LYS A 130 11.30 -16.64 12.02
N TYR A 131 11.31 -16.61 10.69
CA TYR A 131 11.58 -17.76 9.84
C TYR A 131 12.98 -18.34 10.11
N GLY A 132 14.00 -17.49 10.20
CA GLY A 132 15.37 -17.89 10.53
C GLY A 132 15.48 -18.52 11.92
N ILE A 133 14.79 -17.96 12.92
CA ILE A 133 14.71 -18.54 14.27
C ILE A 133 14.11 -19.94 14.23
N ILE A 134 13.06 -20.18 13.44
CA ILE A 134 12.40 -21.49 13.36
C ILE A 134 13.31 -22.54 12.70
N ILE A 135 13.98 -22.18 11.60
CA ILE A 135 14.78 -23.14 10.81
C ILE A 135 16.14 -23.43 11.45
N HIS A 136 16.79 -22.42 12.02
CA HIS A 136 18.14 -22.53 12.56
C HIS A 136 18.16 -22.65 14.09
N THR A 137 17.02 -23.01 14.70
CA THR A 137 16.94 -23.17 16.15
C THR A 137 17.86 -24.30 16.64
N THR A 138 18.60 -24.03 17.71
CA THR A 138 19.35 -25.05 18.46
C THR A 138 18.49 -25.72 19.54
N ASN A 139 17.26 -25.21 19.78
CA ASN A 139 16.35 -25.78 20.76
C ASN A 139 15.69 -27.04 20.19
N THR A 140 16.03 -28.19 20.78
CA THR A 140 15.54 -29.51 20.36
C THR A 140 14.02 -29.64 20.41
N ALA A 141 13.35 -28.98 21.36
CA ALA A 141 11.90 -29.00 21.47
C ALA A 141 11.20 -28.19 20.37
N ILE A 142 11.78 -27.07 19.93
CA ILE A 142 11.27 -26.28 18.80
C ILE A 142 11.56 -27.01 17.49
N SER A 143 12.78 -27.51 17.30
CA SER A 143 13.16 -28.26 16.09
C SER A 143 12.26 -29.48 15.87
N LYS A 144 11.98 -30.27 16.92
CA LYS A 144 11.11 -31.45 16.81
C LYS A 144 9.67 -31.12 16.41
N ARG A 145 9.18 -29.94 16.80
CA ARG A 145 7.82 -29.44 16.55
C ARG A 145 7.69 -28.77 15.18
N CYS A 146 8.66 -27.93 14.82
CA CYS A 146 8.57 -27.03 13.68
C CYS A 146 9.35 -27.49 12.43
N ASN A 147 10.24 -28.48 12.53
CA ASN A 147 11.04 -28.96 11.40
C ASN A 147 10.33 -30.08 10.62
N THR A 148 9.00 -30.03 10.53
CA THR A 148 8.20 -30.95 9.72
C THR A 148 8.08 -30.45 8.28
N PHE A 149 7.81 -31.35 7.34
CA PHE A 149 7.56 -30.97 5.95
C PHE A 149 6.37 -30.00 5.85
N PHE A 150 5.28 -30.28 6.57
CA PHE A 150 4.07 -29.47 6.57
C PHE A 150 4.30 -28.04 7.07
N VAL A 151 4.99 -27.87 8.21
CA VAL A 151 5.30 -26.53 8.74
C VAL A 151 6.16 -25.75 7.75
N LYS A 152 7.15 -26.38 7.11
CA LYS A 152 7.96 -25.72 6.07
C LYS A 152 7.13 -25.31 4.87
N SER A 153 6.22 -26.15 4.39
CA SER A 153 5.32 -25.82 3.27
C SER A 153 4.42 -24.62 3.61
N VAL A 154 3.88 -24.58 4.83
CA VAL A 154 3.06 -23.46 5.31
C VAL A 154 3.89 -22.18 5.40
N LEU A 155 5.10 -22.24 5.95
CA LEU A 155 6.00 -21.08 6.02
C LEU A 155 6.43 -20.57 4.64
N ILE A 156 6.66 -21.46 3.67
CA ILE A 156 6.93 -21.09 2.27
C ILE A 156 5.73 -20.37 1.67
N ASN A 157 4.52 -20.86 1.91
CA ASN A 157 3.31 -20.20 1.42
C ASN A 157 3.17 -18.78 1.97
N TYR A 158 3.38 -18.58 3.27
CA TYR A 158 3.39 -17.23 3.86
C TYR A 158 4.56 -16.35 3.36
N SER A 159 5.71 -16.94 3.02
CA SER A 159 6.79 -16.22 2.34
C SER A 159 6.30 -15.67 1.00
N ILE A 160 5.67 -16.52 0.17
CA ILE A 160 5.14 -16.14 -1.14
C ILE A 160 4.11 -15.02 -1.01
N LEU A 161 3.17 -15.13 -0.05
CA LEU A 161 2.16 -14.10 0.19
C LEU A 161 2.76 -12.73 0.52
N ASN A 162 3.77 -12.68 1.41
CA ASN A 162 4.42 -11.42 1.75
C ASN A 162 5.27 -10.86 0.60
N TYR A 163 5.96 -11.72 -0.16
CA TYR A 163 6.72 -11.30 -1.33
C TYR A 163 5.83 -10.73 -2.43
N PHE A 164 4.66 -11.33 -2.67
CA PHE A 164 3.72 -10.84 -3.65
C PHE A 164 3.15 -9.48 -3.24
N SER A 165 2.75 -9.32 -1.98
CA SER A 165 2.32 -8.03 -1.41
C SER A 165 3.40 -6.95 -1.56
N LEU A 166 4.66 -7.27 -1.27
CA LEU A 166 5.76 -6.33 -1.47
C LEU A 166 5.93 -5.93 -2.95
N GLY A 167 5.88 -6.90 -3.86
CA GLY A 167 6.02 -6.66 -5.30
C GLY A 167 4.89 -5.80 -5.87
N GLU A 168 3.66 -6.08 -5.44
CA GLU A 168 2.47 -5.29 -5.72
C GLU A 168 2.66 -3.83 -5.30
N THR A 169 3.08 -3.61 -4.05
CA THR A 169 3.27 -2.28 -3.49
C THR A 169 4.36 -1.48 -4.21
N PHE A 170 5.44 -2.14 -4.67
CA PHE A 170 6.46 -1.49 -5.49
C PHE A 170 5.93 -1.08 -6.87
N LEU A 171 5.13 -1.95 -7.50
CA LEU A 171 4.54 -1.68 -8.81
C LEU A 171 3.54 -0.52 -8.71
N GLU A 172 2.73 -0.51 -7.66
CA GLU A 172 1.81 0.58 -7.31
C GLU A 172 2.55 1.89 -7.11
N PHE A 173 3.62 1.90 -6.32
CA PHE A 173 4.44 3.11 -6.09
C PHE A 173 5.02 3.67 -7.41
N ILE A 174 5.56 2.80 -8.27
CA ILE A 174 6.11 3.21 -9.57
C ILE A 174 5.01 3.80 -10.46
N LEU A 175 3.86 3.13 -10.60
CA LEU A 175 2.74 3.63 -11.40
C LEU A 175 2.17 4.95 -10.86
N THR A 176 2.18 5.11 -9.55
CA THR A 176 1.78 6.37 -8.89
C THR A 176 2.69 7.52 -9.30
N ILE A 177 4.01 7.30 -9.25
CA ILE A 177 4.99 8.31 -9.69
C ILE A 177 4.79 8.65 -11.17
N PHE A 178 4.64 7.65 -12.04
CA PHE A 178 4.37 7.88 -13.47
C PHE A 178 3.08 8.67 -13.69
N SER A 179 2.02 8.36 -12.96
CA SER A 179 0.74 9.06 -13.04
C SER A 179 0.87 10.52 -12.62
N ILE A 180 1.65 10.81 -11.57
CA ILE A 180 1.93 12.18 -11.12
C ILE A 180 2.74 12.96 -12.16
N ILE A 181 3.76 12.35 -12.76
CA ILE A 181 4.57 12.98 -13.82
C ILE A 181 3.68 13.29 -15.04
N HIS A 182 2.84 12.35 -15.46
CA HIS A 182 1.94 12.54 -16.58
C HIS A 182 0.91 13.64 -16.29
N LEU A 183 0.36 13.68 -15.08
CA LEU A 183 -0.54 14.74 -14.64
C LEU A 183 0.16 16.11 -14.67
N LYS A 184 1.40 16.19 -14.18
CA LYS A 184 2.21 17.43 -14.25
C LYS A 184 2.40 17.91 -15.69
N LEU A 185 2.72 16.99 -16.62
CA LEU A 185 2.87 17.33 -18.04
C LEU A 185 1.56 17.81 -18.68
N GLN A 186 0.42 17.21 -18.32
CA GLN A 186 -0.89 17.69 -18.75
C GLN A 186 -1.19 19.08 -18.19
N VAL A 187 -0.95 19.31 -16.91
CA VAL A 187 -1.16 20.62 -16.26
C VAL A 187 -0.31 21.71 -16.93
N GLN A 188 0.97 21.42 -17.22
CA GLN A 188 1.88 22.33 -17.92
C GLN A 188 1.45 22.66 -19.36
N SER A 189 0.86 21.71 -20.09
CA SER A 189 0.37 21.96 -21.45
C SER A 189 -0.90 22.81 -21.51
N TYR A 190 -1.66 22.89 -20.42
CA TYR A 190 -2.85 23.75 -20.28
C TYR A 190 -2.55 25.15 -19.72
N GLU A 191 -1.29 25.63 -19.78
CA GLU A 191 -0.85 26.96 -19.29
C GLU A 191 -1.30 27.31 -17.86
N THR A 192 -1.41 26.31 -17.00
CA THR A 192 -1.64 26.51 -15.58
C THR A 192 -0.46 25.88 -14.84
N ILE A 193 0.34 26.74 -14.19
CA ILE A 193 1.38 26.46 -13.19
C ILE A 193 2.82 26.28 -13.70
N ILE A 194 3.72 27.02 -13.04
CA ILE A 194 5.20 26.96 -13.10
C ILE A 194 5.69 25.70 -12.40
#